data_AF-A0A7K0VP24-F1
#
_entry.id   AF-A0A7K0VP24-F1
#
_cell.length_a   1.000
_cell.length_b   1.000
_cell.length_c   1.000
_cell.angle_alpha   90.00
_cell.angle_beta   90.00
_cell.angle_gamma   90.00
#
_symmetry.space_group_name_H-M   'P 1'
#
loop_
_entity.id
_entity.type
_entity.pdbx_description
1 polymer ?
#
loop_
_entity_poly.entity_id
_entity_poly.type
_entity_poly.pdbx_seq_one_letter_code
_entity_poly.pdbx_strand_id
1 'polypeptide(L)'
;MADLINARFVLGISPENAGICAALGLPAAQIDDPTLITADVVVVVASTKTGIDPKVVAQWHNFRELYVPTIVAVIDFEDGDVDFEDMSAIIGKMLEPVLTPYLVLHADNGQPTALINLEDQMITDYSTASVTQLASDTEHRELILEFKDELHNALIEGGWDQFVQGLIIPAIPLITKNKLGIAEIKRFLDLIPTRS
;
A
#
# COMPACT_ATOMS: atom_id res chain seq x y z
N MET A 1 -2.38 -30.74 2.26
CA MET A 1 -2.75 -30.32 0.90
C MET A 1 -3.82 -29.23 1.02
N ALA A 2 -3.51 -28.14 1.75
CA ALA A 2 -4.54 -27.25 2.31
C ALA A 2 -4.24 -25.74 2.19
N ASP A 3 -3.11 -25.31 1.63
CA ASP A 3 -2.72 -23.88 1.67
C ASP A 3 -2.58 -23.23 0.28
N LEU A 4 -3.18 -23.82 -0.76
CA LEU A 4 -3.24 -23.22 -2.11
C LEU A 4 -4.44 -22.29 -2.32
N ILE A 5 -5.21 -22.03 -1.26
CA ILE A 5 -6.53 -21.38 -1.39
C ILE A 5 -6.42 -19.86 -1.62
N ASN A 6 -5.25 -19.24 -1.36
CA ASN A 6 -5.00 -17.83 -1.72
C ASN A 6 -3.51 -17.60 -2.03
N ALA A 7 -3.17 -17.42 -3.30
CA ALA A 7 -1.79 -17.20 -3.73
C ALA A 7 -1.46 -15.71 -3.60
N ARG A 8 -1.17 -15.27 -2.38
CA ARG A 8 -0.90 -13.86 -2.05
C ARG A 8 0.52 -13.73 -1.55
N PHE A 9 1.29 -12.77 -2.07
CA PHE A 9 2.72 -12.68 -1.78
C PHE A 9 3.18 -11.27 -1.43
N VAL A 10 4.22 -11.17 -0.60
CA VAL A 10 5.00 -9.94 -0.40
C VAL A 10 6.25 -10.01 -1.28
N LEU A 11 6.53 -8.94 -2.02
CA LEU A 11 7.68 -8.80 -2.92
C LEU A 11 8.61 -7.68 -2.46
N GLY A 12 9.90 -7.85 -2.78
CA GLY A 12 10.97 -6.91 -2.46
C GLY A 12 11.89 -7.41 -1.35
N ILE A 13 12.96 -6.67 -1.06
CA ILE A 13 13.93 -6.99 0.00
C ILE A 13 14.00 -5.78 0.93
N SER A 14 13.36 -5.89 2.10
CA SER A 14 13.57 -4.99 3.24
C SER A 14 14.01 -5.80 4.45
N PRO A 15 14.87 -5.25 5.33
CA PRO A 15 15.14 -5.83 6.66
C PRO A 15 13.85 -6.12 7.45
N GLU A 16 12.79 -5.35 7.18
CA GLU A 16 11.48 -5.49 7.84
C GLU A 16 10.55 -6.51 7.20
N ASN A 17 10.94 -7.14 6.08
CA ASN A 17 10.07 -8.06 5.35
C ASN A 17 9.49 -9.17 6.23
N ALA A 18 10.27 -9.72 7.16
CA ALA A 18 9.77 -10.75 8.08
C ALA A 18 8.64 -10.21 8.98
N GLY A 19 8.78 -8.97 9.45
CA GLY A 19 7.75 -8.28 10.24
C GLY A 19 6.51 -7.95 9.41
N ILE A 20 6.70 -7.48 8.17
CA ILE A 20 5.62 -7.18 7.22
C ILE A 20 4.83 -8.45 6.86
N CYS A 21 5.55 -9.52 6.52
CA CYS A 21 4.95 -10.83 6.22
C CYS A 21 4.13 -11.35 7.41
N ALA A 22 4.67 -11.26 8.63
CA ALA A 22 3.96 -11.67 9.84
C ALA A 22 2.72 -10.79 10.14
N ALA A 23 2.84 -9.48 9.94
CA ALA A 23 1.76 -8.52 10.14
C ALA A 23 0.58 -8.72 9.17
N LEU A 24 0.90 -8.96 7.90
CA LEU A 24 -0.07 -9.19 6.83
C LEU A 24 -0.56 -10.63 6.76
N GLY A 25 0.20 -11.59 7.31
CA GLY A 25 -0.09 -13.02 7.20
C GLY A 25 0.19 -13.58 5.81
N LEU A 26 1.19 -13.02 5.11
CA LEU A 26 1.51 -13.35 3.72
C LEU A 26 2.93 -13.92 3.61
N PRO A 27 3.17 -14.94 2.76
CA PRO A 27 4.52 -15.39 2.44
C PRO A 27 5.28 -14.37 1.59
N ALA A 28 6.61 -14.33 1.73
CA ALA A 28 7.46 -13.59 0.81
C ALA A 28 7.75 -14.43 -0.45
N ALA A 29 7.81 -13.77 -1.61
CA ALA A 29 8.29 -14.34 -2.86
C ALA A 29 9.28 -13.39 -3.53
N GLN A 30 9.97 -13.88 -4.54
CA GLN A 30 10.78 -13.05 -5.44
C GLN A 30 9.96 -12.75 -6.71
N ILE A 31 10.25 -11.63 -7.37
CA ILE A 31 9.56 -11.21 -8.60
C ILE A 31 9.74 -12.22 -9.77
N ASP A 32 10.80 -13.03 -9.73
CA ASP A 32 11.07 -14.11 -10.69
C ASP A 32 10.53 -15.48 -10.24
N ASP A 33 9.77 -15.54 -9.14
CA ASP A 33 9.20 -16.79 -8.67
C ASP A 33 8.12 -17.29 -9.64
N PRO A 34 8.26 -18.51 -10.20
CA PRO A 34 7.27 -19.06 -11.12
C PRO A 34 5.88 -19.22 -10.49
N THR A 35 5.74 -19.24 -9.16
CA THR A 35 4.41 -19.29 -8.52
C THR A 35 3.62 -17.99 -8.66
N LEU A 36 4.25 -16.88 -9.06
CA LEU A 36 3.54 -15.61 -9.26
C LEU A 36 2.53 -15.67 -10.41
N ILE A 37 2.66 -16.60 -11.35
CA ILE A 37 1.66 -16.80 -12.42
C ILE A 37 0.28 -17.21 -11.87
N THR A 38 0.25 -17.78 -10.67
CA THR A 38 -0.99 -18.15 -9.99
C THR A 38 -1.37 -17.15 -8.90
N ALA A 39 -0.62 -16.06 -8.72
CA ALA A 39 -0.88 -15.10 -7.67
C ALA A 39 -2.21 -14.37 -7.90
N ASP A 40 -3.00 -14.23 -6.84
CA ASP A 40 -4.24 -13.45 -6.84
C ASP A 40 -3.96 -11.97 -6.58
N VAL A 41 -2.91 -11.67 -5.80
CA VAL A 41 -2.45 -10.31 -5.51
C VAL A 41 -1.03 -10.32 -4.94
N VAL A 42 -0.26 -9.28 -5.22
CA VAL A 42 1.06 -9.07 -4.61
C VAL A 42 1.13 -7.74 -3.86
N VAL A 43 1.94 -7.72 -2.79
CA VAL A 43 2.28 -6.51 -2.04
C VAL A 43 3.76 -6.22 -2.26
N VAL A 44 4.07 -5.18 -3.01
CA VAL A 44 5.44 -4.72 -3.26
C VAL A 44 5.87 -3.78 -2.14
N VAL A 45 6.98 -4.08 -1.49
CA VAL A 45 7.54 -3.22 -0.44
C VAL A 45 8.49 -2.19 -1.06
N ALA A 46 8.28 -0.92 -0.72
CA ALA A 46 9.12 0.20 -1.11
C ALA A 46 9.52 1.01 0.13
N SER A 47 10.81 1.23 0.34
CA SER A 47 11.34 1.97 1.49
C SER A 47 11.77 3.36 1.08
N THR A 48 11.46 4.37 1.89
CA THR A 48 11.99 5.74 1.68
C THR A 48 13.52 5.81 1.90
N LYS A 49 14.10 4.83 2.61
CA LYS A 49 15.54 4.76 2.88
C LYS A 49 16.30 3.95 1.83
N THR A 50 15.77 2.79 1.44
CA THR A 50 16.47 1.87 0.52
C THR A 50 15.91 1.84 -0.90
N GLY A 51 14.80 2.54 -1.14
CA GLY A 51 14.09 2.54 -2.42
C GLY A 51 13.31 1.26 -2.67
N ILE A 52 13.16 0.92 -3.95
CA ILE A 52 12.47 -0.28 -4.44
C ILE A 52 13.53 -1.33 -4.78
N ASP A 53 13.23 -2.61 -4.55
CA ASP A 53 14.11 -3.71 -4.94
C ASP A 53 14.48 -3.62 -6.44
N PRO A 54 15.77 -3.51 -6.80
CA PRO A 54 16.22 -3.41 -8.19
C PRO A 54 15.75 -4.56 -9.07
N LYS A 55 15.54 -5.76 -8.51
CA LYS A 55 14.98 -6.89 -9.27
C LYS A 55 13.53 -6.63 -9.64
N VAL A 56 12.73 -6.11 -8.71
CA VAL A 56 11.33 -5.74 -8.96
C VAL A 56 11.28 -4.71 -10.08
N VAL A 57 12.11 -3.67 -10.02
CA VAL A 57 12.19 -2.64 -11.07
C VAL A 57 12.59 -3.26 -12.43
N ALA A 58 13.59 -4.13 -12.45
CA ALA A 58 14.10 -4.72 -13.69
C ALA A 58 13.11 -5.69 -14.35
N GLN A 59 12.28 -6.38 -13.57
CA GLN A 59 11.32 -7.37 -14.09
C GLN A 59 9.87 -6.86 -14.11
N TRP A 60 9.65 -5.61 -13.68
CA TRP A 60 8.33 -5.02 -13.52
C TRP A 60 7.48 -5.18 -14.78
N HIS A 61 8.01 -4.80 -15.94
CA HIS A 61 7.28 -4.87 -17.20
C HIS A 61 6.77 -6.29 -17.52
N ASN A 62 7.62 -7.31 -17.32
CA ASN A 62 7.25 -8.71 -17.56
C ASN A 62 6.19 -9.20 -16.56
N PHE A 63 6.35 -8.83 -15.29
CA PHE A 63 5.38 -9.19 -14.24
C PHE A 63 3.99 -8.60 -14.53
N ARG A 64 3.95 -7.38 -15.08
CA ARG A 64 2.72 -6.67 -15.38
C ARG A 64 1.89 -7.28 -16.52
N GLU A 65 2.51 -8.06 -17.40
CA GLU A 65 1.79 -8.85 -18.42
C GLU A 65 0.87 -9.92 -17.80
N LEU A 66 1.08 -10.29 -16.53
CA LEU A 66 0.24 -11.25 -15.82
C LEU A 66 -1.08 -10.62 -15.32
N TYR A 67 -1.23 -9.29 -15.38
CA TYR A 67 -2.38 -8.55 -14.84
C TYR A 67 -2.67 -8.86 -13.37
N VAL A 68 -1.66 -9.28 -12.60
CA VAL A 68 -1.82 -9.56 -11.18
C VAL A 68 -2.04 -8.25 -10.42
N PRO A 69 -3.13 -8.11 -9.66
CA PRO A 69 -3.37 -6.98 -8.77
C PRO A 69 -2.17 -6.73 -7.86
N THR A 70 -1.78 -5.46 -7.74
CA THR A 70 -0.57 -5.08 -6.99
C THR A 70 -0.90 -3.95 -6.03
N ILE A 71 -0.45 -4.09 -4.79
CA ILE A 71 -0.45 -3.06 -3.76
C ILE A 71 1.00 -2.66 -3.53
N VAL A 72 1.29 -1.37 -3.37
CA VAL A 72 2.62 -0.92 -2.93
C VAL A 72 2.54 -0.52 -1.46
N ALA A 73 3.30 -1.20 -0.61
CA ALA A 73 3.47 -0.84 0.79
C ALA A 73 4.69 0.05 0.94
N VAL A 74 4.49 1.31 1.32
CA VAL A 74 5.57 2.28 1.55
C VAL A 74 5.97 2.25 3.02
N ILE A 75 7.25 2.06 3.31
CA ILE A 75 7.79 1.94 4.67
C ILE A 75 8.92 2.96 4.90
N ASP A 76 9.41 3.04 6.15
CA ASP A 76 10.58 3.84 6.55
C ASP A 76 10.45 5.37 6.50
N PHE A 77 9.24 5.90 6.26
CA PHE A 77 8.96 7.34 6.20
C PHE A 77 8.88 8.04 7.58
N GLU A 78 9.16 7.34 8.69
CA GLU A 78 9.12 7.91 10.05
C GLU A 78 10.29 8.88 10.36
N ASP A 79 11.48 8.56 9.85
CA ASP A 79 12.75 9.21 10.24
C ASP A 79 13.59 9.61 9.02
N GLY A 80 12.96 9.72 7.84
CA GLY A 80 13.63 10.00 6.56
C GLY A 80 13.43 11.43 6.07
N ASP A 81 14.30 11.86 5.15
CA ASP A 81 14.13 13.13 4.41
C ASP A 81 13.01 13.05 3.35
N VAL A 82 12.58 11.83 3.02
CA VAL A 82 11.56 11.54 2.01
C VAL A 82 10.31 11.05 2.74
N ASP A 83 9.19 11.74 2.54
CA ASP A 83 7.89 11.37 3.09
C ASP A 83 7.16 10.33 2.21
N PHE A 84 5.94 9.98 2.61
CA PHE A 84 5.12 8.97 1.94
C PHE A 84 4.71 9.41 0.52
N GLU A 85 4.33 10.67 0.39
CA GLU A 85 3.85 11.29 -0.84
C GLU A 85 4.96 11.37 -1.89
N ASP A 86 6.15 11.84 -1.49
CA ASP A 86 7.33 11.88 -2.34
C ASP A 86 7.76 10.49 -2.78
N MET A 87 7.76 9.51 -1.86
CA MET A 87 8.09 8.14 -2.21
C MET A 87 7.06 7.54 -3.17
N SER A 88 5.77 7.83 -2.99
CA SER A 88 4.71 7.42 -3.91
C SER A 88 4.92 7.99 -5.32
N ALA A 89 5.34 9.26 -5.42
CA ALA A 89 5.70 9.88 -6.69
C ALA A 89 6.97 9.25 -7.32
N ILE A 90 7.96 8.86 -6.51
CA ILE A 90 9.16 8.13 -6.98
C ILE A 90 8.77 6.76 -7.52
N ILE A 91 7.92 6.01 -6.79
CA ILE A 91 7.37 4.72 -7.25
C ILE A 91 6.66 4.89 -8.60
N GLY A 92 5.83 5.93 -8.72
CA GLY A 92 5.12 6.27 -9.95
C GLY A 92 6.03 6.45 -11.17
N LYS A 93 7.25 6.94 -10.96
CA LYS A 93 8.26 7.12 -12.01
C LYS A 93 9.09 5.87 -12.29
N MET A 94 9.32 5.05 -11.27
CA MET A 94 10.17 3.86 -11.38
C MET A 94 9.43 2.62 -11.88
N LEU A 95 8.16 2.46 -11.50
CA LEU A 95 7.32 1.31 -11.81
C LEU A 95 6.21 1.72 -12.78
N GLU A 96 5.11 2.21 -12.25
CA GLU A 96 3.91 2.72 -12.93
C GLU A 96 3.18 3.67 -11.97
N PRO A 97 2.38 4.63 -12.47
CA PRO A 97 1.61 5.54 -11.62
C PRO A 97 0.80 4.81 -10.54
N VAL A 98 0.87 5.30 -9.30
CA VAL A 98 0.16 4.75 -8.13
C VAL A 98 -0.89 5.75 -7.63
N LEU A 99 -1.92 5.24 -6.97
CA LEU A 99 -2.95 6.03 -6.30
C LEU A 99 -2.74 5.96 -4.78
N THR A 100 -2.92 7.08 -4.08
CA THR A 100 -2.73 7.19 -2.63
C THR A 100 -4.10 7.30 -1.92
N PRO A 101 -4.79 6.19 -1.62
CA PRO A 101 -6.09 6.24 -0.94
C PRO A 101 -6.05 6.80 0.49
N TYR A 102 -4.86 6.82 1.10
CA TYR A 102 -4.63 7.30 2.45
C TYR A 102 -3.46 8.27 2.47
N LEU A 103 -3.58 9.34 3.26
CA LEU A 103 -2.46 10.24 3.58
C LEU A 103 -2.05 10.10 5.04
N VAL A 104 -0.78 10.41 5.30
CA VAL A 104 -0.18 10.25 6.63
C VAL A 104 -0.39 11.53 7.45
N LEU A 105 -0.96 11.37 8.64
CA LEU A 105 -1.07 12.43 9.62
C LEU A 105 0.02 12.28 10.69
N HIS A 106 0.73 13.38 10.91
CA HIS A 106 1.82 13.47 11.87
C HIS A 106 1.32 14.10 13.17
N ALA A 107 1.77 13.57 14.30
CA ALA A 107 1.58 14.21 15.60
C ALA A 107 2.52 15.42 15.75
N ASP A 108 2.32 16.23 16.80
CA ASP A 108 3.13 17.42 17.09
C ASP A 108 4.63 17.14 17.23
N ASN A 109 5.00 15.90 17.53
CA ASN A 109 6.40 15.45 17.62
C ASN A 109 6.98 15.01 16.25
N GLY A 110 6.23 15.19 15.16
CA GLY A 110 6.60 14.80 13.81
C GLY A 110 6.44 13.32 13.50
N GLN A 111 5.93 12.50 14.43
CA GLN A 111 5.78 11.06 14.19
C GLN A 111 4.48 10.75 13.44
N PRO A 112 4.51 9.86 12.43
CA PRO A 112 3.31 9.42 11.73
C PRO A 112 2.46 8.53 12.64
N THR A 113 1.27 9.02 13.00
CA THR A 113 0.43 8.38 14.02
C THR A 113 -0.99 8.11 13.56
N ALA A 114 -1.42 8.67 12.44
CA ALA A 114 -2.76 8.44 11.93
C ALA A 114 -2.79 8.44 10.40
N LEU A 115 -3.86 7.89 9.84
CA LEU A 115 -4.15 7.90 8.41
C LEU A 115 -5.48 8.56 8.16
N ILE A 116 -5.53 9.47 7.18
CA ILE A 116 -6.79 10.01 6.66
C ILE A 116 -7.17 9.29 5.37
N ASN A 117 -8.36 8.70 5.34
CA ASN A 117 -8.93 8.08 4.16
C ASN A 117 -9.49 9.16 3.24
N LEU A 118 -9.02 9.24 2.00
CA LEU A 118 -9.45 10.27 1.06
C LEU A 118 -10.89 10.04 0.54
N GLU A 119 -11.37 8.80 0.56
CA GLU A 119 -12.71 8.45 0.09
C GLU A 119 -13.78 9.05 1.04
N ASP A 120 -13.69 8.74 2.33
CA ASP A 120 -14.69 9.09 3.35
C ASP A 120 -14.26 10.22 4.31
N GLN A 121 -13.00 10.65 4.27
CA GLN A 121 -12.39 11.65 5.16
C GLN A 121 -12.39 11.23 6.64
N MET A 122 -12.41 9.92 6.91
CA MET A 122 -12.24 9.38 8.25
C MET A 122 -10.75 9.27 8.58
N ILE A 123 -10.40 9.67 9.79
CA ILE A 123 -9.07 9.51 10.36
C ILE A 123 -9.06 8.23 11.19
N THR A 124 -8.10 7.36 10.91
CA THR A 124 -7.77 6.20 11.74
C THR A 124 -6.51 6.51 12.53
N ASP A 125 -6.64 6.64 13.85
CA ASP A 125 -5.58 7.01 14.78
C ASP A 125 -4.94 5.77 15.41
N TYR A 126 -3.62 5.69 15.26
CA TYR A 126 -2.72 4.62 15.73
C TYR A 126 -1.78 5.11 16.84
N SER A 127 -2.00 6.31 17.40
CA SER A 127 -1.17 6.90 18.46
C SER A 127 -1.28 6.16 19.80
N THR A 128 -2.39 5.46 20.04
CA THR A 128 -2.65 4.71 21.26
C THR A 128 -2.67 3.20 21.03
N ALA A 129 -2.73 2.41 22.10
CA ALA A 129 -2.81 0.95 22.00
C ALA A 129 -4.11 0.45 21.33
N SER A 130 -5.16 1.28 21.32
CA SER A 130 -6.43 1.00 20.66
C SER A 130 -6.61 1.90 19.44
N VAL A 131 -6.81 1.28 18.28
CA VAL A 131 -7.12 2.01 17.06
C VAL A 131 -8.47 2.70 17.21
N THR A 132 -8.52 4.01 16.96
CA THR A 132 -9.74 4.82 17.01
C THR A 132 -10.02 5.43 15.66
N GLN A 133 -11.31 5.55 15.31
CA GLN A 133 -11.74 6.26 14.12
C GLN A 133 -12.50 7.52 14.50
N LEU A 134 -12.14 8.63 13.87
CA LEU A 134 -12.79 9.92 14.07
C LEU A 134 -12.96 10.64 12.72
N ALA A 135 -13.95 11.52 12.64
CA ALA A 135 -14.12 12.36 11.45
C ALA A 135 -13.03 13.44 11.40
N SER A 136 -12.49 13.71 10.22
CA SER A 136 -11.57 14.83 10.03
C SER A 136 -12.28 16.18 10.29
N ASP A 137 -11.54 17.17 10.78
CA ASP A 137 -12.03 18.55 10.88
C ASP A 137 -11.92 19.29 9.53
N THR A 138 -12.31 20.56 9.51
CA THR A 138 -12.27 21.39 8.29
C THR A 138 -10.86 21.63 7.77
N GLU A 139 -9.88 21.83 8.67
CA GLU A 139 -8.49 22.13 8.28
C GLU A 139 -7.88 20.93 7.56
N HIS A 140 -8.07 19.73 8.10
CA HIS A 140 -7.65 18.49 7.43
C HIS A 140 -8.29 18.38 6.03
N ARG A 141 -9.58 18.70 5.88
CA ARG A 141 -10.30 18.56 4.60
C ARG A 141 -9.82 19.54 3.54
N GLU A 142 -9.49 20.76 3.95
CA GLU A 142 -8.95 21.77 3.05
C GLU A 142 -7.57 21.36 2.51
N LEU A 143 -6.72 20.77 3.36
CA LEU A 143 -5.38 20.30 2.97
C LEU A 143 -5.40 19.12 1.99
N ILE A 144 -6.37 18.20 2.14
CA ILE A 144 -6.43 16.99 1.31
C ILE A 144 -7.31 17.13 0.06
N LEU A 145 -7.88 18.31 -0.19
CA LEU A 145 -8.92 18.49 -1.22
C LEU A 145 -8.42 18.09 -2.61
N GLU A 146 -7.22 18.54 -2.99
CA GLU A 146 -6.63 18.23 -4.29
C GLU A 146 -6.37 16.72 -4.44
N PHE A 147 -5.78 16.08 -3.43
CA PHE A 147 -5.54 14.62 -3.43
C PHE A 147 -6.85 13.82 -3.49
N LYS A 148 -7.89 14.29 -2.81
CA LYS A 148 -9.22 13.67 -2.85
C LYS A 148 -9.82 13.76 -4.25
N ASP A 149 -9.74 14.92 -4.90
CA ASP A 149 -10.26 15.12 -6.25
C ASP A 149 -9.46 14.31 -7.27
N GLU A 150 -8.14 14.23 -7.14
CA GLU A 150 -7.28 13.37 -7.96
C GLU A 150 -7.66 11.89 -7.84
N LEU A 151 -7.79 11.38 -6.60
CA LEU A 151 -8.22 10.02 -6.36
C LEU A 151 -9.63 9.77 -6.91
N HIS A 152 -10.56 10.70 -6.67
CA HIS A 152 -11.91 10.59 -7.19
C HIS A 152 -11.90 10.45 -8.71
N ASN A 153 -11.18 11.34 -9.40
CA ASN A 153 -11.07 11.33 -10.86
C ASN A 153 -10.49 10.02 -11.39
N ALA A 154 -9.46 9.47 -10.74
CA ALA A 154 -8.89 8.18 -11.11
C ALA A 154 -9.86 7.00 -10.92
N LEU A 155 -10.84 7.15 -10.03
CA LEU A 155 -11.83 6.13 -9.70
C LEU A 155 -13.19 6.32 -10.41
N ILE A 156 -13.40 7.40 -11.18
CA ILE A 156 -14.68 7.70 -11.85
C ILE A 156 -15.12 6.56 -12.79
N GLU A 157 -14.20 5.96 -13.54
CA GLU A 157 -14.56 5.01 -14.60
C GLU A 157 -14.98 3.63 -14.08
N GLY A 158 -14.29 3.12 -13.05
CA GLY A 158 -14.51 1.75 -12.57
C GLY A 158 -14.19 1.53 -11.10
N GLY A 159 -13.99 2.60 -10.31
CA GLY A 159 -13.67 2.49 -8.90
C GLY A 159 -12.49 1.56 -8.62
N TRP A 160 -12.57 0.84 -7.51
CA TRP A 160 -11.57 -0.16 -7.12
C TRP A 160 -11.69 -1.50 -7.86
N ASP A 161 -12.69 -1.71 -8.71
CA ASP A 161 -12.72 -2.89 -9.59
C ASP A 161 -11.55 -2.86 -10.58
N GLN A 162 -11.07 -1.66 -10.92
CA GLN A 162 -9.84 -1.46 -11.69
C GLN A 162 -8.61 -2.06 -10.98
N PHE A 163 -8.56 -2.01 -9.65
CA PHE A 163 -7.48 -2.63 -8.88
C PHE A 163 -7.57 -4.16 -8.95
N VAL A 164 -8.77 -4.72 -8.80
CA VAL A 164 -9.01 -6.18 -8.92
C VAL A 164 -8.64 -6.69 -10.32
N GLN A 165 -8.74 -5.84 -11.34
CA GLN A 165 -8.32 -6.14 -12.72
C GLN A 165 -6.83 -5.86 -12.98
N GLY A 166 -6.08 -5.42 -11.96
CA GLY A 166 -4.65 -5.09 -12.07
C GLY A 166 -4.34 -3.87 -12.92
N LEU A 167 -5.28 -2.92 -13.06
CA LEU A 167 -5.15 -1.71 -13.87
C LEU A 167 -4.64 -0.50 -13.08
N ILE A 168 -5.00 -0.41 -11.80
CA ILE A 168 -4.53 0.64 -10.88
C ILE A 168 -3.82 0.01 -9.69
N ILE A 169 -2.88 0.76 -9.11
CA ILE A 169 -2.01 0.30 -8.04
C ILE A 169 -2.17 1.24 -6.84
N PRO A 170 -2.80 0.80 -5.73
CA PRO A 170 -2.82 1.58 -4.51
C PRO A 170 -1.44 1.55 -3.82
N ALA A 171 -0.92 2.73 -3.47
CA ALA A 171 0.19 2.92 -2.56
C ALA A 171 -0.35 3.18 -1.14
N ILE A 172 0.11 2.41 -0.17
CA ILE A 172 -0.40 2.45 1.21
C ILE A 172 0.80 2.63 2.17
N PRO A 173 0.75 3.62 3.07
CA PRO A 173 1.77 3.78 4.10
C PRO A 173 1.70 2.62 5.10
N LEU A 174 2.84 2.06 5.48
CA LEU A 174 2.92 0.93 6.40
C LEU A 174 4.01 1.15 7.45
N ILE A 175 3.64 1.05 8.72
CA ILE A 175 4.57 1.01 9.85
C ILE A 175 4.23 -0.20 10.72
N THR A 176 5.15 -1.16 10.78
CA THR A 176 4.92 -2.41 11.53
C THR A 176 4.91 -2.19 13.04
N LYS A 177 5.64 -1.18 13.53
CA LYS A 177 5.81 -0.86 14.95
C LYS A 177 4.53 -0.41 15.65
N ASN A 178 3.77 0.50 15.04
CA ASN A 178 2.49 1.01 15.56
C ASN A 178 1.27 0.38 14.85
N LYS A 179 1.50 -0.53 13.90
CA LYS A 179 0.48 -1.23 13.10
C LYS A 179 -0.29 -0.35 12.11
N LEU A 180 0.19 0.86 11.86
CA LEU A 180 -0.38 1.78 10.87
C LEU A 180 -0.29 1.15 9.47
N GLY A 181 -1.39 1.20 8.72
CA GLY A 181 -1.44 0.69 7.34
C GLY A 181 -1.79 -0.79 7.21
N ILE A 182 -1.73 -1.57 8.29
CA ILE A 182 -2.00 -3.02 8.22
C ILE A 182 -3.48 -3.28 7.88
N ALA A 183 -4.40 -2.53 8.49
CA ALA A 183 -5.83 -2.69 8.24
C ALA A 183 -6.19 -2.24 6.82
N GLU A 184 -5.55 -1.19 6.34
CA GLU A 184 -5.73 -0.61 5.02
C GLU A 184 -5.25 -1.56 3.92
N ILE A 185 -4.06 -2.15 4.06
CA ILE A 185 -3.58 -3.20 3.14
C ILE A 185 -4.53 -4.40 3.17
N LYS A 186 -4.97 -4.84 4.35
CA LYS A 186 -5.93 -5.96 4.47
C LYS A 186 -7.26 -5.67 3.79
N ARG A 187 -7.78 -4.44 3.87
CA ARG A 187 -8.98 -4.03 3.13
C ARG A 187 -8.83 -4.30 1.63
N PHE A 188 -7.70 -3.93 1.04
CA PHE A 188 -7.44 -4.19 -0.38
C PHE A 188 -7.24 -5.67 -0.69
N LEU A 189 -6.55 -6.41 0.18
CA LEU A 189 -6.44 -7.87 0.04
C LEU A 189 -7.81 -8.56 0.09
N ASP A 190 -8.77 -8.02 0.83
CA ASP A 190 -10.13 -8.55 0.94
C ASP A 190 -11.02 -8.21 -0.27
N LEU A 191 -10.64 -7.21 -1.09
CA LEU A 191 -11.31 -6.95 -2.38
C LEU A 191 -11.02 -8.03 -3.42
N ILE A 192 -9.90 -8.76 -3.26
CA ILE A 192 -9.49 -9.81 -4.18
C ILE A 192 -10.30 -11.08 -3.89
N PRO A 193 -11.10 -11.57 -4.85
CA PRO A 193 -11.90 -12.77 -4.67
C PRO A 193 -11.01 -13.95 -4.27
N THR A 194 -11.35 -14.61 -3.17
CA THR A 194 -10.68 -15.85 -2.79
C THR A 194 -11.19 -16.98 -3.69
N ARG A 195 -10.28 -17.69 -4.36
CA ARG A 195 -10.66 -18.84 -5.20
C ARG A 195 -11.12 -19.97 -4.26
N SER A 196 -12.42 -20.25 -4.26
CA SER A 196 -13.05 -21.31 -3.47
C SER A 196 -12.93 -22.68 -4.14
#